data_AF-A0A495JV76-F1
#
_entry.id   AF-A0A495JV76-F1
#
_cell.length_a   1.000
_cell.length_b   1.000
_cell.length_c   1.000
_cell.angle_alpha   90.00
_cell.angle_beta   90.00
_cell.angle_gamma   90.00
#
_symmetry.space_group_name_H-M   'P 1'
#
loop_
_entity.id
_entity.type
_entity.pdbx_description
1 polymer ?
#
loop_
_entity_poly.entity_id
_entity_poly.type
_entity_poly.pdbx_seq_one_letter_code
_entity_poly.pdbx_strand_id
1 'polypeptide(L)'
;MASAPDDRHYDGVPILFLIVGLPGAGKTRLARELAAEYRALRLTPDEWMIPLFGESEGDGRRDVLEGRLLWLALEAATLGTSVVLDFGFWSRDERTAVRAIASEHGVAARVNYLPIDRETQIARISERFNRAPETTFAMTAADLDAFASTFEVPTLDELNDGPLDGPPTGGSWRAWAATRWPSFPAR
;
A
#
# COMPACT_ATOMS: atom_id res chain seq x y z
N MET A 1 -3.34 34.87 0.12
CA MET A 1 -4.00 33.68 -0.46
C MET A 1 -2.89 32.82 -1.05
N ALA A 2 -2.47 31.78 -0.33
CA ALA A 2 -1.48 30.83 -0.85
C ALA A 2 -2.19 29.93 -1.86
N SER A 3 -1.69 29.92 -3.09
CA SER A 3 -2.14 29.06 -4.18
C SER A 3 -2.03 27.59 -3.74
N ALA A 4 -3.07 26.80 -3.99
CA ALA A 4 -2.99 25.35 -3.95
C ALA A 4 -1.87 24.86 -4.90
N PRO A 5 -1.18 23.76 -4.59
CA PRO A 5 -0.21 23.19 -5.50
C PRO A 5 -0.92 22.75 -6.78
N ASP A 6 -0.31 23.15 -7.89
CA ASP A 6 -0.66 22.94 -9.29
C ASP A 6 -0.99 21.46 -9.58
N ASP A 7 -2.27 21.20 -9.88
CA ASP A 7 -2.84 19.96 -10.41
C ASP A 7 -2.29 19.69 -11.82
N ARG A 8 -0.99 19.42 -11.91
CA ARG A 8 -0.39 19.02 -13.18
C ARG A 8 -0.93 17.65 -13.54
N HIS A 9 -1.79 17.64 -14.54
CA HIS A 9 -1.91 16.54 -15.50
C HIS A 9 -0.52 15.94 -15.74
N TYR A 10 -0.27 14.74 -15.21
CA TYR A 10 0.88 13.94 -15.63
C TYR A 10 0.51 13.41 -17.01
N ASP A 11 0.79 14.21 -18.04
CA ASP A 11 0.64 13.82 -19.43
C ASP A 11 1.57 12.62 -19.72
N GLY A 12 1.04 11.41 -19.51
CA GLY A 12 1.62 10.15 -19.98
C GLY A 12 2.70 9.49 -19.13
N VAL A 13 3.08 10.03 -17.96
CA VAL A 13 4.04 9.35 -17.06
C VAL A 13 3.28 8.54 -16.01
N PRO A 14 3.48 7.21 -15.95
CA PRO A 14 2.80 6.33 -15.01
C PRO A 14 3.22 6.62 -13.56
N ILE A 15 2.24 6.51 -12.66
CA ILE A 15 2.44 6.71 -11.22
C ILE A 15 2.10 5.42 -10.48
N LEU A 16 2.94 5.05 -9.52
CA LEU A 16 2.69 4.01 -8.55
C LEU A 16 2.10 4.62 -7.26
N PHE A 17 0.80 4.44 -7.03
CA PHE A 17 0.12 4.93 -5.83
C PHE A 17 0.19 3.88 -4.72
N LEU A 18 0.85 4.20 -3.61
CA LEU A 18 0.91 3.37 -2.41
C LEU A 18 -0.19 3.82 -1.47
N ILE A 19 -1.18 2.95 -1.18
CA ILE A 19 -2.27 3.28 -0.25
C ILE A 19 -1.88 2.85 1.15
N VAL A 20 -1.86 3.81 2.08
CA VAL A 20 -1.32 3.65 3.43
C VAL A 20 -2.38 3.95 4.48
N GLY A 21 -2.46 3.11 5.50
CA GLY A 21 -3.30 3.36 6.67
C GLY A 21 -3.84 2.09 7.32
N LEU A 22 -4.40 2.25 8.51
CA LEU A 22 -4.93 1.14 9.29
C LEU A 22 -6.23 0.55 8.69
N PRO A 23 -6.62 -0.67 9.08
CA PRO A 23 -7.96 -1.20 8.79
C PRO A 23 -9.04 -0.19 9.20
N GLY A 24 -10.07 0.01 8.36
CA GLY A 24 -11.13 0.99 8.61
C GLY A 24 -10.84 2.43 8.12
N ALA A 25 -9.60 2.76 7.74
CA ALA A 25 -9.23 4.12 7.30
C ALA A 25 -9.92 4.59 6.00
N GLY A 26 -10.49 3.66 5.21
CA GLY A 26 -11.12 3.97 3.93
C GLY A 26 -10.21 3.76 2.71
N LYS A 27 -9.07 3.07 2.90
CA LYS A 27 -8.08 2.74 1.86
C LYS A 27 -8.68 2.27 0.55
N THR A 28 -9.50 1.20 0.59
CA THR A 28 -10.11 0.61 -0.61
C THR A 28 -11.01 1.59 -1.37
N ARG A 29 -11.63 2.56 -0.69
CA ARG A 29 -12.41 3.62 -1.35
C ARG A 29 -11.47 4.54 -2.14
N LEU A 30 -10.43 5.08 -1.50
CA LEU A 30 -9.45 5.92 -2.17
C LEU A 30 -8.75 5.17 -3.32
N ALA A 31 -8.41 3.90 -3.10
CA ALA A 31 -7.78 3.06 -4.11
C ALA A 31 -8.63 2.94 -5.39
N ARG A 32 -9.95 2.80 -5.23
CA ARG A 32 -10.90 2.77 -6.35
C ARG A 32 -11.06 4.12 -7.02
N GLU A 33 -11.08 5.20 -6.25
CA GLU A 33 -11.15 6.58 -6.77
C GLU A 33 -9.93 6.89 -7.65
N LEU A 34 -8.72 6.64 -7.13
CA LEU A 34 -7.47 6.81 -7.89
C LEU A 34 -7.41 5.90 -9.11
N ALA A 35 -7.85 4.65 -8.99
CA ALA A 35 -7.89 3.73 -10.13
C ALA A 35 -8.79 4.25 -11.26
N ALA A 36 -9.96 4.82 -10.92
CA ALA A 36 -10.87 5.40 -11.89
C ALA A 36 -10.31 6.69 -12.49
N GLU A 37 -9.80 7.60 -11.66
CA GLU A 37 -9.29 8.92 -12.06
C GLU A 37 -8.07 8.79 -12.99
N TYR A 38 -7.10 7.95 -12.63
CA TYR A 38 -5.85 7.79 -13.36
C TYR A 38 -5.88 6.64 -14.38
N ARG A 39 -7.04 5.99 -14.57
CA ARG A 39 -7.18 4.76 -15.37
C ARG A 39 -6.13 3.70 -14.98
N ALA A 40 -5.88 3.59 -13.69
CA ALA A 40 -4.80 2.79 -13.13
C ALA A 40 -5.23 1.35 -12.83
N LEU A 41 -4.29 0.41 -12.96
CA LEU A 41 -4.47 -0.97 -12.50
C LEU A 41 -4.49 -0.99 -10.98
N ARG A 42 -5.58 -1.45 -10.35
CA ARG A 42 -5.62 -1.63 -8.89
C ARG A 42 -5.24 -3.05 -8.52
N LEU A 43 -4.24 -3.19 -7.66
CA LEU A 43 -3.78 -4.48 -7.13
C LEU A 43 -3.99 -4.49 -5.62
N THR A 44 -4.65 -5.55 -5.12
CA THR A 44 -4.87 -5.77 -3.69
C THR A 44 -4.74 -7.26 -3.37
N PRO A 45 -4.10 -7.63 -2.25
CA PRO A 45 -4.11 -9.02 -1.80
C PRO A 45 -5.48 -9.45 -1.27
N ASP A 46 -6.28 -8.54 -0.72
CA ASP A 46 -7.53 -8.84 -0.01
C ASP A 46 -8.56 -9.60 -0.89
N GLU A 47 -8.55 -9.35 -2.21
CA GLU A 47 -9.46 -10.01 -3.17
C GLU A 47 -9.00 -11.42 -3.58
N TRP A 48 -7.77 -11.79 -3.24
CA TRP A 48 -7.13 -13.03 -3.72
C TRP A 48 -6.81 -13.99 -2.58
N MET A 49 -6.58 -13.48 -1.36
CA MET A 49 -6.19 -14.32 -0.22
C MET A 49 -7.24 -15.41 0.08
N ILE A 50 -8.52 -15.05 0.23
CA ILE A 50 -9.57 -16.04 0.47
C ILE A 50 -9.77 -16.96 -0.76
N PRO A 51 -9.92 -16.46 -2.00
CA PRO A 51 -10.10 -17.35 -3.15
C PRO A 51 -8.93 -18.31 -3.44
N LEU A 52 -7.68 -17.89 -3.17
CA LEU A 52 -6.50 -18.71 -3.45
C LEU A 52 -6.09 -19.61 -2.28
N PHE A 53 -6.28 -19.16 -1.04
CA PHE A 53 -5.71 -19.82 0.15
C PHE A 53 -6.74 -20.15 1.23
N GLY A 54 -7.99 -19.71 1.08
CA GLY A 54 -9.07 -19.97 2.04
C GLY A 54 -9.00 -19.14 3.33
N GLU A 55 -8.03 -18.22 3.45
CA GLU A 55 -7.76 -17.42 4.64
C GLU A 55 -7.15 -16.06 4.26
N SER A 56 -7.20 -15.04 5.13
CA SER A 56 -6.75 -13.67 4.81
C SER A 56 -5.27 -13.39 4.94
N GLU A 57 -4.58 -14.00 5.91
CA GLU A 57 -3.17 -13.71 6.20
C GLU A 57 -2.26 -14.87 5.79
N GLY A 58 -2.72 -16.10 6.03
CA GLY A 58 -2.17 -17.31 5.43
C GLY A 58 -0.70 -17.61 5.75
N ASP A 59 -0.24 -17.34 6.97
CA ASP A 59 1.09 -17.73 7.47
C ASP A 59 2.22 -17.41 6.48
N GLY A 60 2.30 -16.13 6.07
CA GLY A 60 3.28 -15.62 5.11
C GLY A 60 2.89 -15.75 3.63
N ARG A 61 1.79 -16.44 3.28
CA ARG A 61 1.28 -16.48 1.90
C ARG A 61 0.86 -15.11 1.39
N ARG A 62 0.37 -14.23 2.27
CA ARG A 62 0.09 -12.83 1.93
C ARG A 62 1.34 -12.14 1.40
N ASP A 63 2.48 -12.29 2.06
CA ASP A 63 3.75 -11.68 1.64
C ASP A 63 4.22 -12.22 0.28
N VAL A 64 4.03 -13.52 0.05
CA VAL A 64 4.29 -14.16 -1.26
C VAL A 64 3.36 -13.61 -2.34
N LEU A 65 2.10 -13.35 -2.04
CA LEU A 65 1.19 -12.74 -3.01
C LEU A 65 1.54 -11.28 -3.28
N GLU A 66 1.77 -10.48 -2.23
CA GLU A 66 2.16 -9.08 -2.30
C GLU A 66 3.43 -8.89 -3.13
N GLY A 67 4.44 -9.77 -2.97
CA GLY A 67 5.64 -9.72 -3.80
C GLY A 67 5.37 -9.92 -5.29
N ARG A 68 4.42 -10.79 -5.64
CA ARG A 68 4.08 -11.04 -7.03
C ARG A 68 3.26 -9.90 -7.61
N LEU A 69 2.36 -9.33 -6.83
CA LEU A 69 1.60 -8.14 -7.20
C LEU A 69 2.52 -6.92 -7.35
N LEU A 70 3.53 -6.76 -6.49
CA LEU A 70 4.51 -5.68 -6.60
C LEU A 70 5.36 -5.83 -7.87
N TRP A 71 5.79 -7.05 -8.21
CA TRP A 71 6.46 -7.30 -9.49
C TRP A 71 5.56 -6.92 -10.68
N LEU A 72 4.30 -7.37 -10.70
CA LEU A 72 3.33 -7.00 -11.74
C LEU A 72 3.11 -5.49 -11.82
N ALA A 73 3.09 -4.80 -10.69
CA ALA A 73 2.92 -3.37 -10.62
C ALA A 73 4.06 -2.62 -11.32
N LEU A 74 5.30 -3.05 -11.09
CA LEU A 74 6.47 -2.46 -11.75
C LEU A 74 6.45 -2.74 -13.26
N GLU A 75 6.14 -3.96 -13.69
CA GLU A 75 6.01 -4.29 -15.12
C GLU A 75 4.92 -3.45 -15.80
N ALA A 76 3.76 -3.29 -15.16
CA ALA A 76 2.69 -2.47 -15.71
C ALA A 76 3.10 -0.98 -15.77
N ALA A 77 3.79 -0.49 -14.75
CA ALA A 77 4.28 0.88 -14.72
C ALA A 77 5.34 1.15 -15.79
N THR A 78 6.31 0.25 -16.02
CA THR A 78 7.30 0.43 -17.10
C THR A 78 6.68 0.39 -18.49
N LEU A 79 5.51 -0.24 -18.63
CA LEU A 79 4.69 -0.24 -19.85
C LEU A 79 3.76 0.99 -19.98
N GLY A 80 3.84 1.97 -19.08
CA GLY A 80 3.05 3.21 -19.15
C GLY A 80 1.70 3.15 -18.45
N THR A 81 1.43 2.13 -17.64
CA THR A 81 0.17 2.01 -16.88
C THR A 81 0.38 2.41 -15.43
N SER A 82 -0.32 3.44 -14.96
CA SER A 82 -0.36 3.76 -13.53
C SER A 82 -0.93 2.60 -12.73
N VAL A 83 -0.45 2.41 -11.50
CA VAL A 83 -0.87 1.29 -10.64
C VAL A 83 -1.19 1.78 -9.24
N VAL A 84 -2.26 1.24 -8.65
CA VAL A 84 -2.64 1.47 -7.25
C VAL A 84 -2.36 0.21 -6.45
N LEU A 85 -1.46 0.30 -5.48
CA LEU A 85 -1.12 -0.76 -4.52
C LEU A 85 -1.95 -0.57 -3.24
N ASP A 86 -3.08 -1.28 -3.15
CA ASP A 86 -3.99 -1.27 -2.00
C ASP A 86 -3.61 -2.36 -1.00
N PHE A 87 -2.39 -2.23 -0.44
CA PHE A 87 -1.78 -3.21 0.48
C PHE A 87 -1.84 -2.72 1.94
N GLY A 88 -1.91 -1.40 2.15
CA GLY A 88 -1.97 -0.77 3.47
C GLY A 88 -0.62 -0.30 4.02
N PHE A 89 0.50 -0.86 3.56
CA PHE A 89 1.91 -0.55 3.89
C PHE A 89 2.15 -0.07 5.33
N TRP A 90 2.64 -0.95 6.18
CA TRP A 90 2.69 -0.78 7.62
C TRP A 90 3.96 -0.08 8.10
N SER A 91 5.10 -0.39 7.50
CA SER A 91 6.38 0.18 7.91
C SER A 91 6.90 1.22 6.93
N ARG A 92 7.72 2.13 7.45
CA ARG A 92 8.50 3.08 6.65
C ARG A 92 9.40 2.36 5.64
N ASP A 93 10.00 1.25 6.05
CA ASP A 93 10.91 0.49 5.19
C ASP A 93 10.20 -0.11 3.99
N GLU A 94 8.98 -0.65 4.16
CA GLU A 94 8.18 -1.13 3.03
C GLU A 94 7.91 -0.01 2.01
N ARG A 95 7.48 1.16 2.49
CA ARG A 95 7.18 2.32 1.64
C ARG A 95 8.44 2.84 0.95
N THR A 96 9.55 2.92 1.68
CA THR A 96 10.85 3.37 1.15
C THR A 96 11.38 2.41 0.11
N ALA A 97 11.28 1.10 0.35
CA ALA A 97 11.69 0.06 -0.60
C ALA A 97 10.95 0.20 -1.93
N VAL A 98 9.61 0.29 -1.89
CA VAL A 98 8.80 0.43 -3.10
C VAL A 98 9.12 1.74 -3.83
N ARG A 99 9.24 2.87 -3.13
CA ARG A 99 9.62 4.16 -3.73
C ARG A 99 11.00 4.13 -4.39
N ALA A 100 12.00 3.53 -3.73
CA ALA A 100 13.35 3.39 -4.25
C ALA A 100 13.37 2.53 -5.52
N ILE A 101 12.71 1.37 -5.49
CA ILE A 101 12.65 0.46 -6.63
C ILE A 101 11.89 1.07 -7.81
N ALA A 102 10.80 1.81 -7.56
CA ALA A 102 10.09 2.53 -8.62
C ALA A 102 10.99 3.61 -9.27
N SER A 103 11.74 4.35 -8.45
CA SER A 103 12.68 5.38 -8.92
C SER A 103 13.79 4.81 -9.81
N GLU A 104 14.32 3.62 -9.48
CA GLU A 104 15.29 2.90 -10.34
C GLU A 104 14.76 2.62 -11.75
N HIS A 105 13.44 2.52 -11.91
CA HIS A 105 12.74 2.30 -13.19
C HIS A 105 12.20 3.59 -13.81
N GLY A 106 12.52 4.76 -13.25
CA GLY A 106 12.00 6.05 -13.71
C GLY A 106 10.50 6.25 -13.46
N VAL A 107 9.91 5.46 -12.56
CA VAL A 107 8.49 5.54 -12.18
C VAL A 107 8.34 6.34 -10.91
N ALA A 108 7.44 7.33 -10.92
CA ALA A 108 7.11 8.09 -9.72
C ALA A 108 6.26 7.23 -8.76
N ALA A 109 6.58 7.26 -7.46
CA ALA A 109 5.81 6.55 -6.44
C ALA A 109 5.29 7.51 -5.38
N ARG A 110 3.97 7.53 -5.18
CA ARG A 110 3.28 8.46 -4.27
C ARG A 110 2.68 7.74 -3.07
N VAL A 111 2.97 8.24 -1.88
CA VAL A 111 2.39 7.75 -0.63
C VAL A 111 1.06 8.45 -0.36
N ASN A 112 -0.02 7.68 -0.31
CA ASN A 112 -1.37 8.18 -0.07
C ASN A 112 -1.85 7.68 1.29
N TYR A 113 -1.62 8.47 2.33
CA TYR A 113 -1.93 8.13 3.71
C TYR A 113 -3.34 8.59 4.11
N LEU A 114 -4.13 7.66 4.66
CA LEU A 114 -5.41 7.97 5.30
C LEU A 114 -5.27 7.82 6.83
N PRO A 115 -5.15 8.93 7.58
CA PRO A 115 -5.21 8.87 9.04
C PRO A 115 -6.62 8.50 9.49
N ILE A 116 -6.70 7.81 10.63
CA ILE A 116 -7.96 7.51 11.30
C ILE A 116 -7.76 7.53 12.80
N ASP A 117 -8.67 8.19 13.52
CA ASP A 117 -8.69 8.13 14.98
C ASP A 117 -9.33 6.81 15.46
N ARG A 118 -8.98 6.40 16.68
CA ARG A 118 -9.38 5.10 17.24
C ARG A 118 -10.90 4.94 17.34
N GLU A 119 -11.63 6.00 17.69
CA GLU A 119 -13.08 5.93 17.85
C GLU A 119 -13.77 5.69 16.51
N THR A 120 -13.39 6.47 15.49
CA THR A 120 -13.86 6.29 14.12
C THR A 120 -13.47 4.93 13.56
N GLN A 121 -12.26 4.43 13.88
CA GLN A 121 -11.78 3.12 13.44
C GLN A 121 -12.69 2.00 13.96
N ILE A 122 -12.96 1.99 15.27
CA ILE A 122 -13.83 1.00 15.91
C ILE A 122 -15.22 1.05 15.28
N ALA A 123 -15.81 2.25 15.17
CA ALA A 123 -17.15 2.43 14.63
C ALA A 123 -17.28 1.86 13.20
N ARG A 124 -16.33 2.18 12.31
CA ARG A 124 -16.33 1.71 10.91
C ARG A 124 -16.13 0.21 10.78
N ILE A 125 -15.26 -0.36 11.61
CA ILE A 125 -15.00 -1.81 11.58
C ILE A 125 -16.23 -2.57 12.07
N SER A 126 -16.85 -2.13 13.17
CA SER A 126 -18.10 -2.71 13.67
C SER A 126 -19.23 -2.60 12.64
N GLU A 127 -19.41 -1.44 12.00
CA GLU A 127 -20.41 -1.25 10.96
C GLU A 127 -20.17 -2.19 9.76
N ARG A 128 -18.92 -2.30 9.30
CA ARG A 128 -18.56 -3.19 8.18
C ARG A 128 -18.84 -4.65 8.52
N PHE A 129 -18.48 -5.10 9.72
CA PHE A 129 -18.72 -6.45 10.19
C PHE A 129 -20.22 -6.76 10.27
N ASN A 130 -21.04 -5.83 10.78
CA ASN A 130 -22.49 -6.00 10.84
C ASN A 130 -23.15 -6.06 9.46
N ARG A 131 -22.59 -5.37 8.46
CA ARG A 131 -23.14 -5.33 7.10
C ARG A 131 -22.77 -6.55 6.26
N ALA A 132 -21.55 -7.08 6.41
CA ALA A 132 -21.01 -8.14 5.57
C ALA A 132 -20.04 -9.04 6.36
N PRO A 133 -20.53 -9.79 7.35
CA PRO A 133 -19.69 -10.62 8.23
C PRO A 133 -18.98 -11.76 7.48
N GLU A 134 -19.55 -12.23 6.37
CA GLU A 134 -18.98 -13.28 5.52
C GLU A 134 -17.73 -12.84 4.74
N THR A 135 -17.50 -11.53 4.62
CA THR A 135 -16.36 -10.95 3.88
C THR A 135 -15.52 -9.99 4.74
N THR A 136 -15.81 -9.91 6.04
CA THR A 136 -15.14 -9.00 6.97
C THR A 136 -14.67 -9.75 8.20
N PHE A 137 -13.37 -9.67 8.49
CA PHE A 137 -12.80 -10.24 9.70
C PHE A 137 -13.31 -9.52 10.94
N ALA A 138 -13.74 -10.29 11.93
CA ALA A 138 -13.98 -9.76 13.26
C ALA A 138 -12.64 -9.29 13.83
N MET A 139 -12.55 -8.00 14.16
CA MET A 139 -11.40 -7.42 14.83
C MET A 139 -11.84 -6.95 16.21
N THR A 140 -11.16 -7.43 17.23
CA THR A 140 -11.35 -6.99 18.61
C THR A 140 -10.65 -5.65 18.85
N ALA A 141 -11.00 -4.97 19.93
CA ALA A 141 -10.27 -3.76 20.33
C ALA A 141 -8.77 -4.04 20.57
N ALA A 142 -8.43 -5.22 21.09
CA ALA A 142 -7.05 -5.65 21.30
C ALA A 142 -6.30 -5.82 19.96
N ASP A 143 -6.97 -6.32 18.91
CA ASP A 143 -6.37 -6.41 17.58
C ASP A 143 -6.05 -5.02 17.02
N LEU A 144 -6.96 -4.05 17.21
CA LEU A 144 -6.74 -2.67 16.75
C LEU A 144 -5.60 -1.99 17.50
N ASP A 145 -5.49 -2.22 18.81
CA ASP A 145 -4.39 -1.68 19.62
C ASP A 145 -3.06 -2.32 19.20
N ALA A 146 -3.03 -3.63 18.95
CA ALA A 146 -1.87 -4.33 18.41
C ALA A 146 -1.46 -3.76 17.04
N PHE A 147 -2.42 -3.59 16.12
CA PHE A 147 -2.16 -2.99 14.82
C PHE A 147 -1.57 -1.59 14.94
N ALA A 148 -2.18 -0.72 15.76
CA ALA A 148 -1.69 0.63 15.97
C ALA A 148 -0.25 0.66 16.53
N SER A 149 0.11 -0.29 17.39
CA SER A 149 1.47 -0.36 17.97
C SER A 149 2.56 -0.80 16.98
N THR A 150 2.19 -1.48 15.90
CA THR A 150 3.12 -1.94 14.85
C THR A 150 3.16 -1.02 13.63
N PHE A 151 2.16 -0.14 13.48
CA PHE A 151 2.04 0.74 12.33
C PHE A 151 2.91 1.99 12.47
N GLU A 152 3.75 2.25 11.49
CA GLU A 152 4.59 3.45 11.44
C GLU A 152 3.91 4.53 10.59
N VAL A 153 3.39 5.57 11.25
CA VAL A 153 2.72 6.70 10.59
C VAL A 153 3.69 7.39 9.61
N PRO A 154 3.26 7.63 8.34
CA PRO A 154 4.10 8.32 7.36
C PRO A 154 4.53 9.72 7.81
N THR A 155 5.80 10.05 7.58
CA THR A 155 6.34 11.39 7.84
C THR A 155 5.98 12.37 6.72
N LEU A 156 6.13 13.67 6.97
CA LEU A 156 5.95 14.68 5.92
C LEU A 156 6.92 14.51 4.75
N ASP A 157 8.13 13.99 5.00
CA ASP A 157 9.07 13.70 3.92
C ASP A 157 8.56 12.56 3.04
N GLU A 158 7.99 11.50 3.61
CA GLU A 158 7.39 10.42 2.82
C GLU A 158 6.21 10.89 1.96
N LEU A 159 5.44 11.87 2.44
CA LEU A 159 4.27 12.43 1.74
C LEU A 159 4.64 13.47 0.66
N ASN A 160 5.83 14.08 0.74
CA ASN A 160 6.28 15.15 -0.16
C ASN A 160 7.47 14.73 -1.03
N ASP A 161 7.58 13.44 -1.34
CA ASP A 161 8.65 12.88 -2.16
C ASP A 161 10.07 13.19 -1.65
N GLY A 162 10.23 13.26 -0.33
CA GLY A 162 11.49 13.50 0.37
C GLY A 162 12.52 12.37 0.18
N PRO A 163 13.74 12.58 0.71
CA PRO A 163 14.89 11.72 0.45
C PRO A 163 14.64 10.27 0.89
N LEU A 164 15.28 9.34 0.17
CA LEU A 164 15.25 7.91 0.44
C LEU A 164 16.56 7.51 1.11
N ASP A 165 16.49 7.09 2.37
CA ASP A 165 17.64 6.51 3.06
C ASP A 165 17.97 5.12 2.51
N GLY A 166 19.14 4.60 2.86
CA GLY A 166 19.51 3.21 2.55
C GLY A 166 18.73 2.19 3.40
N PRO A 167 18.68 0.91 2.98
CA PRO A 167 18.06 -0.15 3.76
C PRO A 167 18.70 -0.30 5.15
N PRO A 168 17.92 -0.62 6.21
CA PRO A 168 18.44 -0.72 7.58
C PRO A 168 19.50 -1.81 7.76
N THR A 169 19.45 -2.87 6.95
CA THR A 169 20.40 -4.00 6.98
C THR A 169 21.62 -3.77 6.09
N GLY A 170 21.74 -2.61 5.44
CA GLY A 170 22.67 -2.39 4.33
C GLY A 170 22.25 -3.14 3.06
N GLY A 171 23.02 -2.96 1.97
CA GLY A 171 22.71 -3.54 0.66
C GLY A 171 21.76 -2.67 -0.17
N SER A 172 20.96 -3.30 -1.05
CA SER A 172 20.00 -2.62 -1.92
C SER A 172 18.56 -2.80 -1.44
N TRP A 173 17.69 -1.83 -1.78
CA TRP A 173 16.25 -1.93 -1.49
C TRP A 173 15.59 -3.13 -2.18
N ARG A 174 16.09 -3.57 -3.34
CA ARG A 174 15.64 -4.82 -3.98
C ARG A 174 15.93 -6.06 -3.15
N ALA A 175 17.15 -6.17 -2.59
CA ALA A 175 17.52 -7.32 -1.76
C ALA A 175 16.70 -7.35 -0.47
N TRP A 176 16.47 -6.17 0.12
CA TRP A 176 15.58 -6.02 1.27
C TRP A 176 14.14 -6.42 0.90
N ALA A 177 13.61 -5.91 -0.22
CA ALA A 177 12.26 -6.20 -0.70
C ALA A 177 12.03 -7.69 -0.98
N ALA A 178 13.02 -8.39 -1.56
CA ALA A 178 12.94 -9.83 -1.78
C ALA A 178 12.93 -10.65 -0.47
N THR A 179 13.43 -10.07 0.64
CA THR A 179 13.33 -10.69 1.97
C THR A 179 11.94 -10.45 2.58
N ARG A 180 11.42 -9.23 2.46
CA ARG A 180 10.08 -8.85 2.95
C ARG A 180 8.94 -9.49 2.16
N TRP A 181 9.13 -9.63 0.85
CA TRP A 181 8.19 -10.19 -0.11
C TRP A 181 8.89 -11.30 -0.92
N PRO A 182 8.84 -12.56 -0.47
CA PRO A 182 9.70 -13.64 -0.99
C PRO A 182 9.57 -13.96 -2.49
N SER A 183 8.46 -13.58 -3.13
CA SER A 183 8.25 -13.78 -4.57
C SER A 183 8.66 -12.58 -5.43
N PHE A 184 9.06 -11.47 -4.81
CA PHE A 184 9.58 -10.31 -5.51
C PHE A 184 11.01 -10.61 -5.99
N PRO A 185 11.34 -10.37 -7.28
CA PRO A 185 12.64 -10.74 -7.81
C PRO A 185 13.76 -9.88 -7.21
N ALA A 186 14.79 -10.54 -6.70
CA ALA A 186 15.99 -9.88 -6.17
C ALA A 186 16.91 -9.29 -7.26
N ARG A 187 16.68 -9.60 -8.54
CA ARG A 187 17.46 -9.16 -9.71
C ARG A 187 16.53 -8.81 -10.86
#